data_AF-A0A4R8SZZ2-F1
#
_entry.id   AF-A0A4R8SZZ2-F1
#
_cell.length_a   1.000
_cell.length_b   1.000
_cell.length_c   1.000
_cell.angle_alpha   90.00
_cell.angle_beta   90.00
_cell.angle_gamma   90.00
#
_symmetry.space_group_name_H-M   'P 1'
#
loop_
_entity.id
_entity.type
_entity.pdbx_description
1 polymer ?
#
loop_
_entity_poly.entity_id
_entity_poly.type
_entity_poly.pdbx_seq_one_letter_code
_entity_poly.pdbx_strand_id
1 'polypeptide(L)'
;MADFRIDTDQLKTNSEALTGHADKVRNWLQDFDDPAFYDQYSKTTSFVGAPMAAALREHGRQTREHTELIADRIQNNGEQSHALAAEAHTKDVEGAQSVQVFK
;
A
#
# COMPACT_ATOMS: atom_id res chain seq x y z
N MET A 1 35.64 -7.08 3.64
CA MET A 1 34.29 -6.67 4.04
C MET A 1 33.79 -5.72 2.97
N ALA A 2 32.64 -6.01 2.33
CA ALA A 2 32.05 -5.07 1.39
C ALA A 2 31.55 -3.85 2.18
N ASP A 3 31.88 -2.66 1.70
CA ASP A 3 31.45 -1.41 2.31
C ASP A 3 29.93 -1.30 2.12
N PHE A 4 29.18 -1.58 3.19
CA PHE A 4 27.72 -1.53 3.15
C PHE A 4 27.30 -0.07 3.24
N ARG A 5 26.83 0.48 2.12
CA ARG A 5 26.35 1.85 2.04
C ARG A 5 24.85 1.85 1.78
N ILE A 6 24.09 2.51 2.66
CA ILE A 6 22.65 2.69 2.49
C ILE A 6 22.44 3.74 1.40
N ASP A 7 21.78 3.35 0.31
CA ASP A 7 21.36 4.27 -0.75
C ASP A 7 20.04 4.95 -0.35
N THR A 8 20.16 6.16 0.19
CA THR A 8 19.02 6.92 0.71
C THR A 8 18.09 7.43 -0.39
N ASP A 9 18.61 7.68 -1.59
CA ASP A 9 17.81 8.09 -2.75
C ASP A 9 16.98 6.91 -3.28
N GLN A 10 17.56 5.71 -3.30
CA GLN A 10 16.82 4.49 -3.62
C GLN A 10 15.73 4.20 -2.59
N LEU A 11 15.99 4.38 -1.29
CA LEU A 11 14.98 4.19 -0.24
C LEU A 11 13.81 5.16 -0.36
N LYS A 12 14.07 6.44 -0.68
CA LYS A 12 13.01 7.42 -0.96
C LYS A 12 12.19 7.04 -2.19
N THR A 13 12.86 6.68 -3.28
CA THR A 13 12.20 6.22 -4.51
C THR A 13 11.31 5.01 -4.25
N ASN A 14 11.79 4.04 -3.46
CA ASN A 14 11.02 2.87 -3.08
C ASN A 14 9.80 3.24 -2.22
N SER A 15 9.96 4.18 -1.29
CA SER A 15 8.86 4.67 -0.46
C SER A 15 7.74 5.27 -1.29
N GLU A 16 8.07 6.22 -2.19
CA GLU A 16 7.11 6.88 -3.07
C GLU A 16 6.41 5.86 -3.99
N ALA A 17 7.16 4.91 -4.54
CA ALA A 17 6.60 3.85 -5.37
C ALA A 17 5.61 2.98 -4.58
N LEU A 18 5.95 2.59 -3.35
CA LEU A 18 5.09 1.77 -2.49
C LEU A 18 3.80 2.52 -2.13
N THR A 19 3.88 3.78 -1.72
CA THR A 19 2.69 4.61 -1.47
C THR A 19 1.82 4.71 -2.73
N GLY A 20 2.42 4.98 -3.89
CA GLY A 20 1.68 5.01 -5.17
C GLY A 20 1.04 3.67 -5.54
N HIS A 21 1.65 2.54 -5.16
CA HIS A 21 1.05 1.21 -5.35
C HIS A 21 -0.12 0.96 -4.38
N ALA A 22 0.00 1.37 -3.11
CA ALA A 22 -1.10 1.28 -2.15
C ALA A 22 -2.32 2.06 -2.65
N ASP A 23 -2.12 3.26 -3.19
CA ASP A 23 -3.20 4.08 -3.76
C ASP A 23 -3.85 3.43 -4.99
N LYS A 24 -3.06 2.84 -5.89
CA LYS A 24 -3.60 2.09 -7.03
C LYS A 24 -4.48 0.93 -6.59
N VAL A 25 -4.07 0.21 -5.54
CA VAL A 25 -4.84 -0.91 -4.98
C VAL A 25 -6.16 -0.41 -4.36
N ARG A 26 -6.13 0.69 -3.61
CA ARG A 26 -7.34 1.31 -3.03
C ARG A 26 -8.29 1.85 -4.11
N ASN A 27 -7.77 2.43 -5.17
CA ASN A 27 -8.60 2.91 -6.28
C ASN A 27 -9.26 1.76 -7.04
N TRP A 28 -8.52 0.67 -7.31
CA TRP A 28 -9.09 -0.53 -7.93
C TRP A 28 -10.25 -1.13 -7.12
N LEU A 29 -10.20 -1.04 -5.79
CA LEU A 29 -11.31 -1.49 -4.93
C LEU A 29 -12.61 -0.71 -5.11
N GLN A 30 -12.53 0.57 -5.50
CA GLN A 30 -13.72 1.36 -5.79
C GLN A 30 -14.42 0.86 -7.06
N ASP A 31 -13.66 0.38 -8.03
CA ASP A 31 -14.18 -0.16 -9.29
C ASP A 31 -14.65 -1.61 -9.16
N PHE A 32 -14.01 -2.41 -8.31
CA PHE A 32 -14.30 -3.85 -8.15
C PHE A 32 -15.61 -4.13 -7.42
N ASP A 33 -15.87 -3.39 -6.33
CA ASP A 33 -17.03 -3.62 -5.45
C ASP A 33 -18.09 -2.55 -5.66
N ASP A 34 -18.79 -2.65 -6.81
CA ASP A 34 -19.87 -1.75 -7.22
C ASP A 34 -21.24 -2.25 -6.72
N PRO A 35 -21.88 -1.53 -5.76
CA PRO A 35 -23.22 -1.87 -5.29
C PRO A 35 -24.29 -1.87 -6.40
N ALA A 36 -24.14 -1.02 -7.41
CA ALA A 36 -25.09 -0.88 -8.50
C ALA A 36 -25.14 -2.15 -9.36
N PHE A 37 -23.99 -2.81 -9.58
CA PHE A 37 -23.92 -4.10 -10.26
C PHE A 37 -24.76 -5.17 -9.56
N TYR A 38 -24.62 -5.31 -8.23
CA TYR A 38 -25.38 -6.32 -7.48
C TYR A 38 -26.89 -6.05 -7.47
N ASP A 39 -27.28 -4.77 -7.41
CA ASP A 39 -28.67 -4.35 -7.48
C ASP A 39 -29.28 -4.63 -8.86
N GLN A 40 -28.53 -4.36 -9.94
CA GLN A 40 -28.97 -4.67 -11.30
C GLN A 40 -29.05 -6.18 -11.54
N TYR A 41 -28.07 -6.95 -11.05
CA TYR A 41 -28.08 -8.41 -11.14
C TYR A 41 -29.30 -9.00 -10.43
N SER A 42 -29.59 -8.55 -9.20
CA SER A 42 -30.76 -8.96 -8.43
C SER A 42 -32.08 -8.63 -9.15
N LYS A 43 -32.22 -7.42 -9.71
CA LYS A 43 -33.41 -7.02 -10.48
C LYS A 43 -33.63 -7.89 -11.72
N THR A 44 -32.55 -8.21 -12.43
CA THR A 44 -32.58 -8.99 -13.68
C THR A 44 -32.94 -10.46 -13.42
N THR A 45 -32.45 -11.01 -12.30
CA THR A 45 -32.59 -12.44 -11.96
C THR A 45 -33.71 -12.73 -10.96
N SER A 46 -34.31 -11.69 -10.37
CA SER A 46 -35.44 -11.76 -9.44
C SER A 46 -35.19 -12.79 -8.31
N PHE A 47 -36.22 -13.54 -7.92
CA PHE A 47 -36.14 -14.51 -6.82
C PHE A 47 -35.07 -15.60 -7.02
N VAL A 48 -34.80 -15.98 -8.28
CA VAL A 48 -33.84 -17.06 -8.61
C VAL A 48 -32.39 -16.63 -8.37
N GLY A 49 -32.06 -15.36 -8.65
CA GLY A 49 -30.69 -14.87 -8.46
C GLY A 49 -30.46 -14.11 -7.16
N ALA A 50 -31.47 -13.97 -6.30
CA ALA A 50 -31.30 -13.36 -4.97
C ALA A 50 -30.19 -14.05 -4.12
N PRO A 51 -30.09 -15.39 -4.07
CA PRO A 51 -28.98 -16.05 -3.36
C PRO A 51 -27.61 -15.76 -3.98
N MET A 52 -27.53 -15.69 -5.31
CA MET A 52 -26.29 -15.40 -6.02
C MET A 52 -25.87 -13.94 -5.83
N ALA A 53 -26.82 -13.00 -5.86
CA ALA A 53 -26.56 -11.59 -5.56
C ALA A 53 -26.05 -11.39 -4.12
N ALA A 54 -26.56 -12.17 -3.16
CA ALA A 54 -26.06 -12.15 -1.78
C ALA A 54 -24.64 -12.73 -1.69
N ALA A 55 -24.36 -13.85 -2.36
CA ALA A 55 -23.03 -14.45 -2.41
C ALA A 55 -21.99 -13.52 -3.07
N LEU A 56 -22.35 -12.84 -4.16
CA LEU A 56 -21.50 -11.87 -4.82
C LEU A 56 -21.20 -10.65 -3.93
N ARG A 57 -22.19 -10.12 -3.21
CA ARG A 57 -21.98 -9.05 -2.23
C ARG A 57 -21.03 -9.47 -1.11
N GLU A 58 -21.21 -10.67 -0.58
CA GLU A 58 -20.34 -11.18 0.49
C GLU A 58 -18.91 -11.41 -0.01
N HIS A 59 -18.76 -11.94 -1.22
CA HIS A 59 -17.45 -12.08 -1.85
C HIS A 59 -16.78 -10.73 -2.11
N GLY A 60 -17.54 -9.73 -2.58
CA GLY A 60 -17.09 -8.35 -2.75
C GLY A 60 -16.56 -7.76 -1.45
N ARG A 61 -17.34 -7.89 -0.36
CA ARG A 61 -16.95 -7.48 1.00
C ARG A 61 -15.64 -8.13 1.46
N GLN A 62 -15.54 -9.45 1.34
CA GLN A 62 -14.33 -10.19 1.74
C GLN A 62 -13.11 -9.79 0.92
N THR A 63 -13.30 -9.58 -0.39
CA THR A 63 -12.22 -9.11 -1.27
C THR A 63 -11.76 -7.72 -0.86
N ARG A 64 -12.69 -6.79 -0.58
CA ARG A 64 -12.38 -5.45 -0.08
C ARG A 64 -11.55 -5.51 1.19
N GLU A 65 -11.98 -6.27 2.19
CA GLU A 65 -11.26 -6.41 3.45
C GLU A 65 -9.83 -6.95 3.26
N HIS A 66 -9.67 -8.01 2.48
CA HIS A 66 -8.35 -8.58 2.22
C HIS A 66 -7.44 -7.63 1.44
N THR A 67 -7.98 -6.92 0.45
CA THR A 67 -7.21 -5.99 -0.37
C THR A 67 -6.85 -4.72 0.40
N GLU A 68 -7.71 -4.23 1.30
CA GLU A 68 -7.36 -3.14 2.22
C GLU A 68 -6.17 -3.53 3.11
N LEU A 69 -6.16 -4.74 3.67
CA LEU A 69 -5.01 -5.25 4.43
C LEU A 69 -3.73 -5.30 3.59
N ILE A 70 -3.83 -5.61 2.29
CA ILE A 70 -2.67 -5.60 1.38
C ILE A 70 -2.21 -4.17 1.13
N ALA A 71 -3.13 -3.24 0.85
CA ALA A 71 -2.81 -1.83 0.64
C ALA A 71 -2.12 -1.22 1.87
N ASP A 72 -2.60 -1.55 3.07
CA ASP A 72 -2.01 -1.07 4.32
C ASP A 72 -0.62 -1.67 4.57
N ARG A 73 -0.40 -2.94 4.22
CA ARG A 73 0.95 -3.53 4.27
C ARG A 73 1.91 -2.85 3.31
N ILE A 74 1.47 -2.56 2.09
CA ILE A 74 2.28 -1.84 1.10
C ILE A 74 2.61 -0.44 1.63
N GLN A 75 1.63 0.27 2.16
CA GLN A 75 1.79 1.60 2.74
C GLN A 75 2.79 1.58 3.92
N ASN A 76 2.63 0.64 4.85
CA ASN A 76 3.54 0.48 5.99
C ASN A 76 4.99 0.22 5.55
N ASN A 77 5.19 -0.59 4.51
CA ASN A 77 6.53 -0.80 3.94
C ASN A 77 7.11 0.47 3.32
N GLY A 78 6.27 1.29 2.68
CA GLY A 78 6.63 2.60 2.16
C GLY A 78 7.08 3.54 3.28
N GLU A 79 6.32 3.61 4.37
CA GLU A 79 6.63 4.43 5.55
C GLU A 79 7.92 3.98 6.24
N GLN A 80 8.15 2.68 6.38
CA GLN A 80 9.40 2.14 6.91
C GLN A 80 10.60 2.50 6.02
N SER A 81 10.45 2.41 4.70
CA SER A 81 11.50 2.81 3.76
C SER A 81 11.86 4.29 3.89
N HIS A 82 10.85 5.15 4.07
CA HIS A 82 11.06 6.58 4.33
C HIS A 82 11.75 6.83 5.67
N ALA A 83 11.31 6.16 6.73
CA ALA A 83 11.90 6.28 8.07
C ALA A 83 13.38 5.87 8.06
N LEU A 84 13.72 4.76 7.38
CA LEU A 84 15.10 4.31 7.21
C LEU A 84 15.94 5.30 6.41
N ALA A 85 15.38 5.92 5.36
CA ALA A 85 16.08 6.96 4.60
C ALA A 85 16.40 8.19 5.48
N ALA A 86 15.45 8.60 6.32
CA ALA A 86 15.62 9.73 7.25
C ALA A 86 16.64 9.44 8.36
N GLU A 87 16.62 8.21 8.91
CA GLU A 87 17.59 7.78 9.93
C GLU A 87 19.01 7.71 9.35
N ALA A 88 19.16 7.13 8.15
CA ALA A 88 20.45 7.05 7.46
C ALA A 88 21.01 8.45 7.16
N HIS A 89 20.17 9.39 6.71
CA HIS A 89 20.58 10.77 6.48
C HIS A 89 21.07 11.45 7.77
N THR A 90 20.35 11.27 8.88
CA THR A 90 20.74 11.84 10.19
C THR A 90 22.10 11.31 10.64
N LYS A 91 22.32 10.00 10.56
CA LYS A 91 23.59 9.36 10.94
C LYS A 91 24.77 9.82 10.06
N ASP A 92 24.53 10.00 8.76
CA ASP A 92 25.55 10.53 7.85
C ASP A 92 25.93 11.98 8.21
N VAL A 93 24.96 12.81 8.59
CA VAL A 93 25.20 14.19 9.04
C VAL A 93 25.98 14.23 10.36
N GLU A 94 25.57 13.43 11.36
CA GLU A 94 26.28 13.32 12.64
C GLU A 94 27.72 12.81 12.46
N GLY A 95 27.91 11.80 11.61
CA GLY A 95 29.21 11.28 11.24
C GLY A 95 30.09 12.36 10.60
N ALA A 96 29.56 13.10 9.62
CA ALA A 96 30.27 14.18 8.95
C ALA A 96 30.67 15.32 9.91
N GLN A 97 29.79 15.68 10.85
CA GLN A 97 30.07 16.69 11.88
C GLN A 97 31.18 16.24 12.83
N SER A 98 31.16 14.97 13.26
CA SER A 98 32.19 14.44 14.16
C SER A 98 33.59 14.51 13.54
N VAL A 99 33.74 14.22 12.25
CA VAL A 99 35.03 14.30 11.52
C VAL A 99 35.57 15.72 11.41
N GLN A 100 34.70 16.74 11.38
CA GLN A 100 35.12 18.15 11.34
C GLN A 100 35.68 18.65 12.68
N VAL A 101 35.28 18.06 13.80
CA VAL A 101 35.75 18.45 15.15
C VAL A 101 37.15 17.88 15.46
N PHE A 102 37.56 16.80 14.80
CA PHE A 102 38.88 16.18 14.97
C PHE A 102 39.97 16.70 14.00
N LYS A 103 39.73 17.81 13.30
CA LYS A 103 40.74 18.50 12.45
C LYS A 103 41.16 19.82 13.09
#